data_AF-F8B311-F1
#
_entry.id   AF-F8B311-F1
#
_cell.length_a   1.000
_cell.length_b   1.000
_cell.length_c   1.000
_cell.angle_alpha   90.00
_cell.angle_beta   90.00
_cell.angle_gamma   90.00
#
_symmetry.space_group_name_H-M   'P 1'
#
loop_
_entity.id
_entity.type
_entity.pdbx_description
1 polymer ?
#
loop_
_entity_poly.entity_id
_entity_poly.type
_entity_poly.pdbx_seq_one_letter_code
_entity_poly.pdbx_strand_id
1 'polypeptide(L)'
;MTLVVVTVVIVVAIATYLTWLASRLDRLAVRVDDARTGLISQLALRVEVAGELARRCELTELGEAVERARAAQVGPAGGGPLDSDTEAAENSLSRALRSPGVTATADRAPDTLHAVDVAAARVALARQLHNDAVRDVRALRARRIVRVLRLSGRRPLPTYFEIDDALPMRGDTGGRNDHAGADGRDGDGRRGSTTRDGPARDGIARDSGRRDGSTYGRDMSRFAP
;
A
#
# COMPACT_ATOMS: atom_id res chain seq x y z
N MET A 1 11.48 28.35 50.57
CA MET A 1 10.84 27.03 50.67
C MET A 1 9.75 26.82 49.61
N THR A 2 8.80 27.74 49.44
CA THR A 2 7.74 27.65 48.40
C THR A 2 8.27 27.44 46.98
N LEU A 3 9.29 28.18 46.55
CA LEU A 3 9.91 27.99 45.23
C LEU A 3 10.53 26.60 45.05
N VAL A 4 11.20 26.08 46.07
CA VAL A 4 11.78 24.72 46.04
C VAL A 4 10.66 23.69 45.92
N VAL A 5 9.60 23.83 46.71
CA VAL A 5 8.43 22.94 46.66
C VAL A 5 7.76 23.00 45.28
N VAL A 6 7.52 24.19 44.73
CA VAL A 6 6.93 24.37 43.39
C VAL A 6 7.81 23.71 42.32
N THR A 7 9.13 23.93 42.36
CA THR A 7 10.07 23.31 41.42
C THR A 7 10.03 21.79 41.52
N VAL A 8 10.06 21.22 42.74
CA VAL A 8 9.97 19.77 42.94
C VAL A 8 8.66 19.21 42.39
N VAL A 9 7.53 19.88 42.66
CA VAL A 9 6.22 19.47 42.12
C VAL A 9 6.20 19.50 40.60
N ILE A 10 6.76 20.55 39.97
CA ILE A 10 6.86 20.66 38.51
C ILE A 10 7.73 19.53 37.95
N VAL A 11 8.89 19.26 38.56
CA VAL A 11 9.80 18.18 38.12
C VAL A 11 9.12 16.82 38.21
N VAL A 12 8.42 16.53 39.32
CA VAL A 12 7.66 15.29 39.49
C VAL A 12 6.56 15.18 38.44
N ALA A 13 5.78 16.24 38.22
CA ALA A 13 4.72 16.26 37.21
C ALA A 13 5.28 16.00 35.79
N ILE A 14 6.41 16.62 35.45
CA ILE A 14 7.09 16.38 34.16
C ILE A 14 7.55 14.92 34.08
N ALA A 15 8.25 14.40 35.11
CA ALA A 15 8.74 13.02 35.11
C ALA A 15 7.61 12.00 34.93
N THR A 16 6.49 12.16 35.64
CA THR A 16 5.30 11.30 35.48
C THR A 16 4.72 11.39 34.06
N TYR A 17 4.62 12.60 33.51
CA TYR A 17 4.12 12.81 32.15
C TYR A 17 5.02 12.16 31.09
N LEU A 18 6.34 12.26 31.27
CA LEU A 18 7.34 11.61 30.40
C LEU A 18 7.22 10.08 30.44
N THR A 19 7.10 9.50 31.63
CA THR A 19 6.90 8.05 31.81
C THR A 19 5.63 7.58 31.11
N TRP A 20 4.52 8.29 31.26
CA TRP A 20 3.27 7.96 30.57
C TRP A 20 3.40 8.04 29.04
N LEU A 21 4.08 9.06 28.52
CA LEU A 21 4.32 9.22 27.09
C LEU A 21 5.22 8.11 26.52
N ALA A 22 6.25 7.69 27.27
CA ALA A 22 7.12 6.57 26.92
C ALA A 22 6.34 5.25 26.86
N SER A 23 5.59 4.92 27.91
CA SER A 23 4.76 3.70 27.93
C SER A 23 3.70 3.69 26.82
N ARG A 24 3.17 4.86 26.44
CA ARG A 24 2.26 4.98 25.31
C ARG A 24 2.98 4.68 23.99
N LEU A 25 4.17 5.26 23.77
CA LEU A 25 4.97 4.99 22.58
C LEU A 25 5.34 3.50 22.45
N ASP A 26 5.72 2.85 23.54
CA ASP A 26 6.07 1.43 23.55
C ASP A 26 4.89 0.56 23.13
N ARG A 27 3.68 0.85 23.65
CA ARG A 27 2.47 0.13 23.25
C ARG A 27 2.16 0.29 21.76
N LEU A 28 2.37 1.47 21.18
CA LEU A 28 2.20 1.66 19.75
C LEU A 28 3.28 0.94 18.93
N ALA A 29 4.53 0.92 19.41
CA ALA A 29 5.63 0.21 18.74
C ALA A 29 5.36 -1.30 18.69
N VAL A 30 4.97 -1.90 19.82
CA VAL A 30 4.56 -3.31 19.88
C VAL A 30 3.42 -3.59 18.91
N ARG A 31 2.40 -2.72 18.85
CA ARG A 31 1.28 -2.89 17.94
C ARG A 31 1.67 -2.85 16.45
N VAL A 32 2.65 -2.01 16.08
CA VAL A 32 3.21 -1.98 14.71
C VAL A 32 3.97 -3.27 14.41
N ASP A 33 4.77 -3.75 15.35
CA ASP A 33 5.56 -4.98 15.18
C ASP A 33 4.64 -6.22 15.05
N ASP A 34 3.57 -6.29 15.86
CA ASP A 34 2.54 -7.32 15.76
C ASP A 34 1.83 -7.27 14.40
N ALA A 35 1.39 -6.08 13.96
CA ALA A 35 0.74 -5.91 12.67
C ALA A 35 1.68 -6.24 11.50
N ARG A 36 2.96 -5.90 11.61
CA ARG A 36 4.00 -6.23 10.62
C ARG A 36 4.20 -7.75 10.52
N THR A 37 4.28 -8.43 11.65
CA THR A 37 4.44 -9.90 11.71
C THR A 37 3.22 -10.60 11.12
N GLY A 38 2.01 -10.10 11.43
CA GLY A 38 0.77 -10.55 10.82
C GLY A 38 0.78 -10.39 9.30
N LEU A 39 1.20 -9.24 8.78
CA LEU A 39 1.29 -8.99 7.33
C LEU A 39 2.26 -9.96 6.65
N ILE A 40 3.46 -10.16 7.20
CA ILE A 40 4.46 -11.10 6.64
C ILE A 40 3.92 -12.53 6.57
N SER A 41 3.17 -12.96 7.59
CA SER A 41 2.53 -14.27 7.57
C SER A 41 1.52 -14.42 6.41
N GLN A 42 0.73 -13.38 6.14
CA GLN A 42 -0.26 -13.42 5.05
C GLN A 42 0.41 -13.36 3.66
N LEU A 43 1.52 -12.63 3.52
CA LEU A 43 2.30 -12.60 2.28
C LEU A 43 2.90 -13.99 1.98
N ALA A 44 3.44 -14.67 2.99
CA ALA A 44 3.98 -16.02 2.82
C ALA A 44 2.90 -17.03 2.40
N LEU A 45 1.71 -16.96 3.03
CA LEU A 45 0.56 -17.79 2.66
C LEU A 45 0.10 -17.53 1.22
N ARG A 46 0.01 -16.25 0.81
CA ARG A 46 -0.36 -15.89 -0.58
C ARG A 46 0.63 -16.49 -1.59
N VAL A 47 1.92 -16.40 -1.30
CA VAL A 47 2.98 -16.96 -2.15
C VAL A 47 2.89 -18.48 -2.24
N GLU A 48 2.57 -19.17 -1.15
CA GLU A 48 2.38 -20.62 -1.14
C GLU A 48 1.21 -21.04 -2.03
N VAL A 49 0.05 -20.41 -1.87
CA VAL A 49 -1.16 -20.71 -2.66
C VAL A 49 -0.97 -20.32 -4.12
N ALA A 50 -0.33 -19.18 -4.41
CA ALA A 50 0.00 -18.78 -5.78
C ALA A 50 1.00 -19.74 -6.44
N GLY A 51 1.98 -20.25 -5.68
CA GLY A 51 2.92 -21.26 -6.16
C GLY A 51 2.25 -22.60 -6.46
N GLU A 52 1.25 -22.99 -5.68
CA GLU A 52 0.43 -24.17 -5.97
C GLU A 52 -0.39 -23.99 -7.24
N LEU A 53 -1.00 -22.83 -7.44
CA LEU A 53 -1.69 -22.49 -8.68
C LEU A 53 -0.75 -22.54 -9.90
N ALA A 54 0.45 -21.98 -9.77
CA ALA A 54 1.46 -21.98 -10.82
C ALA A 54 1.86 -23.40 -11.24
N ARG A 55 2.07 -24.30 -10.28
CA ARG A 55 2.40 -25.71 -10.55
C ARG A 55 1.23 -26.47 -11.18
N ARG A 56 0.01 -26.32 -10.64
CA ARG A 56 -1.18 -27.04 -11.14
C ARG A 56 -1.56 -26.66 -12.57
N CYS A 57 -1.35 -25.41 -12.94
CA CYS A 57 -1.75 -24.86 -14.24
C CYS A 57 -0.56 -24.64 -15.20
N GLU A 58 0.64 -25.10 -14.82
CA GLU A 58 1.88 -24.98 -15.60
C GLU A 58 2.19 -23.53 -16.05
N LEU A 59 1.96 -22.56 -15.16
CA LEU A 59 2.13 -21.14 -15.45
C LEU A 59 3.55 -20.67 -15.09
N THR A 60 4.45 -20.69 -16.07
CA THR A 60 5.87 -20.31 -15.90
C THR A 60 6.04 -18.88 -15.37
N GLU A 61 5.36 -17.90 -15.99
CA GLU A 61 5.43 -16.48 -15.58
C GLU A 61 4.97 -16.25 -14.13
N LEU A 62 3.97 -17.01 -13.67
CA LEU A 62 3.50 -16.94 -12.29
C LEU A 62 4.51 -17.59 -11.34
N GLY A 63 5.10 -18.73 -11.73
CA GLY A 63 6.14 -19.41 -10.96
C GLY A 63 7.36 -18.50 -10.73
N GLU A 64 7.83 -17.80 -11.76
CA GLU A 64 8.94 -16.84 -11.62
C GLU A 64 8.58 -15.68 -10.68
N ALA A 65 7.34 -15.19 -10.72
CA ALA A 65 6.88 -14.14 -9.82
C ALA A 65 6.79 -14.61 -8.36
N VAL A 66 6.36 -15.85 -8.13
CA VAL A 66 6.31 -16.50 -6.81
C VAL A 66 7.72 -16.63 -6.23
N GLU A 67 8.70 -17.10 -7.01
CA GLU A 67 10.08 -17.25 -6.52
C GLU A 67 10.75 -15.90 -6.22
N ARG A 68 10.48 -14.86 -7.03
CA ARG A 68 10.90 -13.49 -6.71
C ARG A 68 10.28 -12.98 -5.41
N ALA A 69 8.99 -13.22 -5.18
CA ALA A 69 8.32 -12.85 -3.94
C ALA A 69 8.91 -13.60 -2.73
N ARG A 70 9.15 -14.91 -2.84
CA ARG A 70 9.83 -15.69 -1.79
C ARG A 70 11.20 -15.13 -1.41
N ALA A 71 12.02 -14.82 -2.41
CA ALA A 71 13.35 -14.28 -2.19
C ALA A 71 13.30 -12.94 -1.45
N ALA A 72 12.39 -12.04 -1.85
CA ALA A 72 12.24 -10.74 -1.22
C ALA A 72 11.72 -10.82 0.23
N GLN A 73 10.91 -11.84 0.57
CA GLN A 73 10.38 -12.04 1.92
C GLN A 73 11.42 -12.51 2.96
N VAL A 74 12.61 -12.96 2.55
CA VAL A 74 13.65 -13.46 3.47
C VAL A 74 14.11 -12.38 4.45
N GLY A 75 14.32 -11.15 3.97
CA GLY A 75 14.72 -10.01 4.81
C GLY A 75 13.67 -9.68 5.88
N PRO A 76 12.40 -9.42 5.49
CA PRO A 76 11.32 -9.20 6.43
C PRO A 76 11.08 -10.35 7.40
N ALA A 77 11.14 -11.60 6.95
CA ALA A 77 10.98 -12.78 7.81
C ALA A 77 12.06 -12.84 8.91
N GLY A 78 13.28 -12.37 8.62
CA GLY A 78 14.37 -12.23 9.58
C GLY A 78 14.29 -11.01 10.51
N GLY A 79 13.19 -10.25 10.49
CA GLY A 79 13.00 -9.04 11.28
C GLY A 79 13.53 -7.75 10.62
N GLY A 80 13.98 -7.81 9.36
CA GLY A 80 14.35 -6.63 8.58
C GLY A 80 13.13 -5.76 8.22
N PRO A 81 13.28 -4.48 7.85
CA PRO A 81 12.13 -3.66 7.43
C PRO A 81 11.40 -4.26 6.22
N LEU A 82 10.11 -3.91 6.05
CA LEU A 82 9.45 -4.06 4.75
C LEU A 82 10.02 -2.98 3.84
N ASP A 83 10.81 -3.38 2.86
CA ASP A 83 11.55 -2.51 1.96
C ASP A 83 10.89 -2.43 0.57
N SER A 84 11.43 -1.55 -0.26
CA SER A 84 10.98 -1.34 -1.64
C SER A 84 11.12 -2.60 -2.50
N ASP A 85 12.05 -3.49 -2.17
CA ASP A 85 12.29 -4.72 -2.92
C ASP A 85 11.17 -5.72 -2.66
N THR A 86 10.75 -5.84 -1.39
CA THR A 86 9.55 -6.59 -1.00
C THR A 86 8.30 -6.05 -1.70
N GLU A 87 8.11 -4.73 -1.72
CA GLU A 87 6.99 -4.09 -2.43
C GLU A 87 7.01 -4.38 -3.93
N ALA A 88 8.17 -4.25 -4.58
CA ALA A 88 8.32 -4.50 -6.02
C ALA A 88 8.05 -5.96 -6.39
N ALA A 89 8.49 -6.91 -5.54
CA ALA A 89 8.25 -8.33 -5.72
C ALA A 89 6.77 -8.69 -5.58
N GLU A 90 6.11 -8.19 -4.54
CA GLU A 90 4.66 -8.39 -4.34
C GLU A 90 3.82 -7.74 -5.43
N ASN A 91 4.19 -6.54 -5.89
CA ASN A 91 3.55 -5.89 -7.04
C ASN A 91 3.68 -6.70 -8.32
N SER A 92 4.84 -7.33 -8.53
CA SER A 92 5.06 -8.22 -9.66
C SER A 92 4.22 -9.49 -9.56
N LEU A 93 4.06 -10.06 -8.36
CA LEU A 93 3.17 -11.19 -8.11
C LEU A 93 1.70 -10.82 -8.36
N SER A 94 1.25 -9.66 -7.87
CA SER A 94 -0.09 -9.12 -8.14
C SER A 94 -0.35 -8.94 -9.64
N ARG A 95 0.63 -8.45 -10.41
CA ARG A 95 0.53 -8.36 -11.88
C ARG A 95 0.44 -9.74 -12.53
N ALA A 96 1.26 -10.70 -12.12
CA ALA A 96 1.23 -12.06 -12.67
C ALA A 96 -0.12 -12.76 -12.40
N LEU A 97 -0.72 -12.57 -11.22
CA LEU A 97 -2.04 -13.09 -10.85
C LEU A 97 -3.21 -12.47 -11.64
N ARG A 98 -3.01 -11.28 -12.22
CA ARG A 98 -3.98 -10.64 -13.12
C ARG A 98 -3.77 -11.00 -14.58
N SER A 99 -2.75 -11.80 -14.91
CA SER A 99 -2.49 -12.17 -16.30
C SER A 99 -3.69 -12.93 -16.90
N PRO A 100 -3.94 -12.80 -18.22
CA PRO A 100 -4.97 -13.56 -18.91
C PRO A 100 -4.79 -15.08 -18.74
N GLY A 101 -3.54 -15.55 -18.67
CA GLY A 101 -3.21 -16.94 -18.42
C GLY A 101 -3.75 -17.47 -17.09
N VAL A 102 -3.69 -16.68 -16.03
CA VAL A 102 -4.30 -17.00 -14.72
C VAL A 102 -5.81 -16.88 -14.76
N THR A 103 -6.37 -15.91 -15.48
CA THR A 103 -7.82 -15.77 -15.57
C THR A 103 -8.46 -16.95 -16.32
N ALA A 104 -7.75 -17.51 -17.31
CA ALA A 104 -8.18 -18.69 -18.04
C ALA A 104 -8.13 -20.01 -17.21
N THR A 105 -7.53 -20.01 -16.02
CA THR A 105 -7.53 -21.20 -15.16
C THR A 105 -8.76 -21.30 -14.27
N ALA A 106 -9.68 -20.33 -14.35
CA ALA A 106 -10.97 -20.32 -13.64
C ALA A 106 -11.74 -21.63 -13.84
N ASP A 107 -11.75 -22.16 -15.07
CA ASP A 107 -12.46 -23.39 -15.40
C ASP A 107 -11.68 -24.66 -15.01
N ARG A 108 -10.36 -24.59 -14.90
CA ARG A 108 -9.50 -25.76 -14.63
C ARG A 108 -9.25 -25.99 -13.14
N ALA A 109 -9.15 -24.92 -12.35
CA ALA A 109 -8.79 -24.97 -10.94
C ALA A 109 -9.51 -23.88 -10.11
N PRO A 110 -10.86 -23.89 -10.07
CA PRO A 110 -11.65 -22.86 -9.40
C PRO A 110 -11.32 -22.74 -7.91
N ASP A 111 -11.15 -23.87 -7.22
CA ASP A 111 -10.86 -23.88 -5.77
C ASP A 111 -9.51 -23.24 -5.44
N THR A 112 -8.51 -23.45 -6.32
CA THR A 112 -7.14 -22.92 -6.09
C THR A 112 -7.10 -21.43 -6.37
N LEU A 113 -7.80 -20.97 -7.40
CA LEU A 113 -7.97 -19.54 -7.67
C LEU A 113 -8.73 -18.84 -6.55
N HIS A 114 -9.81 -19.43 -6.06
CA HIS A 114 -10.55 -18.89 -4.93
C HIS A 114 -9.66 -18.76 -3.68
N ALA A 115 -8.83 -19.77 -3.39
CA ALA A 115 -7.86 -19.69 -2.31
C ALA A 115 -6.85 -18.54 -2.48
N VAL A 116 -6.41 -18.26 -3.71
CA VAL A 116 -5.54 -17.10 -4.01
C VAL A 116 -6.29 -15.79 -3.74
N ASP A 117 -7.53 -15.66 -4.20
CA ASP A 117 -8.33 -14.45 -4.01
C ASP A 117 -8.61 -14.19 -2.51
N VAL A 118 -8.90 -15.24 -1.74
CA VAL A 118 -9.05 -15.17 -0.28
C VAL A 118 -7.73 -14.74 0.38
N ALA A 119 -6.58 -15.28 -0.05
CA ALA A 119 -5.29 -14.88 0.45
C ALA A 119 -4.98 -13.41 0.12
N ALA A 120 -5.29 -12.95 -1.09
CA ALA A 120 -5.13 -11.55 -1.49
C ALA A 120 -6.00 -10.60 -0.64
N ALA A 121 -7.25 -10.98 -0.34
CA ALA A 121 -8.11 -10.20 0.55
C ALA A 121 -7.55 -10.11 1.99
N ARG A 122 -6.99 -11.19 2.53
CA ARG A 122 -6.34 -11.19 3.85
C ARG A 122 -5.08 -10.31 3.87
N VAL A 123 -4.28 -10.32 2.81
CA VAL A 123 -3.12 -9.42 2.68
C VAL A 123 -3.57 -7.95 2.67
N ALA A 124 -4.63 -7.61 1.93
CA ALA A 124 -5.15 -6.24 1.88
C ALA A 124 -5.58 -5.74 3.28
N LEU A 125 -6.27 -6.59 4.06
CA LEU A 125 -6.65 -6.28 5.44
C LEU A 125 -5.43 -6.12 6.36
N ALA A 126 -4.45 -7.04 6.27
CA ALA A 126 -3.24 -6.96 7.08
C ALA A 126 -2.42 -5.71 6.76
N ARG A 127 -2.35 -5.31 5.50
CA ARG A 127 -1.70 -4.07 5.05
C ARG A 127 -2.39 -2.83 5.62
N GLN A 128 -3.72 -2.81 5.63
CA GLN A 128 -4.47 -1.71 6.24
C GLN A 128 -4.17 -1.59 7.74
N LEU A 129 -4.21 -2.70 8.49
CA LEU A 129 -3.89 -2.71 9.93
C LEU A 129 -2.46 -2.23 10.20
N HIS A 130 -1.50 -2.66 9.39
CA HIS A 130 -0.13 -2.19 9.49
C HIS A 130 -0.04 -0.68 9.23
N ASN A 131 -0.65 -0.18 8.15
CA ASN A 131 -0.63 1.24 7.79
C ASN A 131 -1.33 2.13 8.83
N ASP A 132 -2.41 1.65 9.45
CA ASP A 132 -3.09 2.35 10.55
C ASP A 132 -2.19 2.42 11.79
N ALA A 133 -1.52 1.32 12.14
CA ALA A 133 -0.56 1.31 13.24
C ALA A 133 0.64 2.26 12.98
N VAL A 134 1.16 2.28 11.74
CA VAL A 134 2.21 3.21 11.31
C VAL A 134 1.75 4.66 11.40
N ARG A 135 0.50 4.94 10.99
CA ARG A 135 -0.12 6.27 11.08
C ARG A 135 -0.23 6.74 12.52
N ASP A 136 -0.64 5.87 13.44
CA ASP A 136 -0.74 6.17 14.87
C ASP A 136 0.63 6.55 15.45
N VAL A 137 1.68 5.78 15.11
CA VAL A 137 3.07 6.07 15.54
C VAL A 137 3.56 7.40 14.97
N ARG A 138 3.32 7.66 13.67
CA ARG A 138 3.72 8.90 13.00
C ARG A 138 3.02 10.12 13.60
N ALA A 139 1.71 10.05 13.84
CA ALA A 139 0.94 11.12 14.45
C ALA A 139 1.44 11.44 15.87
N LEU A 140 1.82 10.42 16.64
CA LEU A 140 2.36 10.61 17.99
C LEU A 140 3.78 11.19 17.96
N ARG A 141 4.66 10.70 17.08
CA ARG A 141 6.02 11.24 16.88
C ARG A 141 6.02 12.68 16.35
N ALA A 142 4.97 13.13 15.67
CA ALA A 142 4.86 14.50 15.18
C ALA A 142 4.66 15.55 16.30
N ARG A 143 4.26 15.13 17.51
CA ARG A 143 4.00 16.03 18.64
C ARG A 143 5.29 16.71 19.10
N ARG A 144 5.25 18.04 19.26
CA ARG A 144 6.39 18.90 19.64
C ARG A 144 7.15 18.40 20.87
N ILE A 145 6.43 17.91 21.88
CA ILE A 145 7.02 17.36 23.12
C ILE A 145 7.99 16.21 22.82
N VAL A 146 7.60 15.22 21.99
CA VAL A 146 8.46 14.07 21.64
C VAL A 146 9.72 14.52 20.88
N ARG A 147 9.56 15.52 20.01
CA ARG A 147 10.66 16.11 19.22
C ARG A 147 11.64 16.87 20.10
N VAL A 148 11.15 17.66 21.06
CA VAL A 148 11.98 18.44 22.00
C VAL A 148 12.74 17.53 22.96
N LEU A 149 12.12 16.43 23.41
CA LEU A 149 12.72 15.50 24.35
C LEU A 149 13.70 14.50 23.71
N ARG A 150 13.90 14.53 22.38
CA ARG A 150 14.73 13.57 21.61
C ARG A 150 14.45 12.10 21.96
N LEU A 151 13.27 11.80 22.47
CA LEU A 151 12.88 10.48 22.96
C LEU A 151 12.68 9.46 21.83
N SER A 152 12.64 9.91 20.57
CA SER A 152 12.43 9.05 19.41
C SER A 152 13.64 8.18 19.04
N GLY A 153 14.82 8.43 19.65
CA GLY A 153 16.05 7.73 19.29
C GLY A 153 16.41 7.82 17.80
N ARG A 154 17.47 7.12 17.39
CA ARG A 154 17.90 7.01 15.97
C ARG A 154 17.09 5.99 15.15
N ARG A 155 15.98 5.45 15.67
CA ARG A 155 15.19 4.46 14.93
C ARG A 155 14.51 5.12 13.71
N PRO A 156 14.72 4.60 12.48
CA PRO A 156 14.02 5.05 11.29
C PRO A 156 12.52 5.05 11.52
N LEU A 157 11.81 6.01 10.92
CA LEU A 157 10.34 6.00 11.00
C LEU A 157 9.83 4.78 10.21
N PRO A 158 8.84 4.04 10.74
CA PRO A 158 8.21 2.97 9.99
C PRO A 158 7.62 3.53 8.69
N THR A 159 7.88 2.86 7.58
CA THR A 159 7.44 3.27 6.23
C THR A 159 6.05 2.71 5.95
N TYR A 160 5.26 3.39 5.12
CA TYR A 160 4.00 2.81 4.65
C TYR A 160 4.31 1.69 3.67
N PHE A 161 3.51 0.63 3.69
CA PHE A 161 3.65 -0.46 2.74
C PHE A 161 2.58 -0.34 1.67
N GLU A 162 3.02 -0.16 0.42
CA GLU A 162 2.16 0.05 -0.74
C GLU A 162 2.27 -1.13 -1.71
N ILE A 163 1.24 -1.98 -1.73
CA ILE A 163 1.04 -2.97 -2.78
C ILE A 163 -0.16 -2.55 -3.62
N ASP A 164 0.01 -2.63 -4.94
CA ASP A 164 -1.06 -2.63 -5.93
C ASP A 164 -1.88 -3.92 -5.79
N ASP A 165 -2.73 -3.98 -4.76
CA ASP A 165 -3.72 -5.03 -4.52
C ASP A 165 -5.10 -4.54 -4.97
N ALA A 166 -5.23 -4.14 -6.24
CA ALA A 166 -6.55 -4.12 -6.87
C ALA A 166 -7.05 -5.56 -6.89
N LEU A 167 -7.97 -5.88 -5.96
CA LEU A 167 -8.74 -7.12 -5.97
C LEU A 167 -9.33 -7.26 -7.37
N PRO A 168 -9.04 -8.32 -8.12
CA PRO A 168 -9.83 -8.61 -9.29
C PRO A 168 -11.23 -8.95 -8.75
N MET A 169 -12.18 -8.02 -8.90
CA MET A 169 -13.61 -8.27 -8.68
C MET A 169 -14.07 -9.33 -9.68
N ARG A 170 -13.69 -10.59 -9.44
CA ARG A 170 -14.11 -11.76 -10.19
C ARG A 170 -15.35 -12.32 -9.51
N GLY A 171 -16.47 -11.61 -9.68
CA GLY A 171 -17.77 -12.01 -9.16
C GLY A 171 -18.61 -10.89 -8.55
N ASP A 172 -18.97 -9.88 -9.34
CA ASP A 172 -20.34 -9.34 -9.26
C ASP A 172 -21.10 -9.85 -10.48
N THR A 173 -21.74 -11.00 -10.30
CA THR A 173 -22.95 -11.35 -11.04
C THR A 173 -24.09 -11.35 -10.06
N GLY A 174 -24.79 -10.22 -9.93
CA GLY A 174 -26.21 -10.22 -9.61
C GLY A 174 -26.60 -9.26 -8.49
N GLY A 175 -26.96 -8.04 -8.86
CA GLY A 175 -27.61 -7.11 -7.94
C GLY A 175 -27.74 -5.71 -8.49
N ARG A 176 -28.26 -5.57 -9.72
CA ARG A 176 -28.72 -4.28 -10.24
C ARG A 176 -29.88 -3.80 -9.37
N ASN A 177 -29.55 -3.06 -8.31
CA ASN A 177 -30.54 -2.29 -7.57
C ASN A 177 -30.90 -1.10 -8.44
N ASP A 178 -31.95 -1.28 -9.22
CA ASP A 178 -32.75 -0.21 -9.79
C ASP A 178 -33.28 0.63 -8.63
N HIS A 179 -32.49 1.61 -8.19
CA HIS A 179 -33.03 2.74 -7.44
C HIS A 179 -33.86 3.56 -8.43
N ALA A 180 -35.14 3.20 -8.48
CA ALA A 180 -36.23 4.07 -8.91
C ALA A 180 -36.09 5.40 -8.18
N GLY A 181 -35.49 6.37 -8.87
CA GLY A 181 -35.55 7.78 -8.52
C GLY A 181 -36.97 8.27 -8.70
N ALA A 182 -37.77 8.15 -7.64
CA ALA A 182 -38.95 8.97 -7.45
C ALA A 182 -38.60 9.99 -6.36
N ASP A 183 -37.96 11.09 -6.77
CA ASP A 183 -37.88 12.28 -5.96
C ASP A 183 -38.26 13.51 -6.80
N GLY A 184 -39.00 14.40 -6.15
CA GLY A 184 -40.07 15.22 -6.71
C GLY A 184 -39.66 16.22 -7.78
N ARG A 185 -40.49 16.30 -8.81
CA ARG A 185 -40.68 17.54 -9.57
C ARG A 185 -41.84 18.29 -8.95
N ASP A 186 -41.53 19.37 -8.25
CA ASP A 186 -42.45 20.49 -8.08
C ASP A 186 -41.65 21.79 -7.90
N GLY A 187 -42.04 22.81 -8.67
CA GLY A 187 -41.86 24.21 -8.30
C GLY A 187 -40.56 24.90 -8.73
N ASP A 188 -40.66 25.60 -9.87
CA ASP A 188 -40.66 27.07 -9.90
C ASP A 188 -39.77 27.65 -11.01
N GLY A 189 -40.39 28.54 -11.77
CA GLY A 189 -39.78 29.17 -12.94
C GLY A 189 -39.07 30.46 -12.58
N ARG A 190 -38.12 30.86 -13.45
CA ARG A 190 -38.02 32.28 -13.83
C ARG A 190 -37.24 32.46 -15.13
N ARG A 191 -37.82 33.36 -15.92
CA ARG A 191 -37.42 33.88 -17.23
C ARG A 191 -36.21 34.81 -17.16
N GLY A 192 -35.55 34.97 -18.32
CA GLY A 192 -34.80 36.15 -18.75
C GLY A 192 -33.41 35.77 -19.26
N SER A 193 -33.15 35.46 -20.53
CA SER A 193 -33.21 36.24 -21.79
C SER A 193 -32.12 37.32 -21.96
N THR A 194 -31.30 37.11 -23.01
CA THR A 194 -30.52 38.08 -23.81
C THR A 194 -29.17 38.51 -23.18
N THR A 195 -28.02 38.54 -23.87
CA THR A 195 -27.73 39.20 -25.15
C THR A 195 -26.30 38.87 -25.62
N ARG A 196 -26.12 38.52 -26.92
CA ARG A 196 -24.99 38.78 -27.87
C ARG A 196 -23.56 38.34 -27.49
N ASP A 197 -22.62 38.12 -28.39
CA ASP A 197 -22.48 38.07 -29.86
C ASP A 197 -21.13 37.33 -30.07
N GLY A 198 -20.98 36.58 -31.18
CA GLY A 198 -19.72 35.90 -31.56
C GLY A 198 -18.66 36.87 -32.13
N PRO A 199 -17.76 36.45 -33.05
CA PRO A 199 -17.49 35.10 -33.55
C PRO A 199 -15.98 34.74 -33.73
N ALA A 200 -15.76 33.45 -33.99
CA ALA A 200 -14.80 32.80 -34.91
C ALA A 200 -13.49 33.50 -35.34
N ARG A 201 -12.37 32.75 -35.32
CA ARG A 201 -11.77 32.11 -36.52
C ARG A 201 -10.37 31.52 -36.26
N ASP A 202 -10.13 30.40 -36.96
CA ASP A 202 -8.93 29.95 -37.69
C ASP A 202 -7.54 30.21 -37.08
N GLY A 203 -6.58 29.30 -37.03
CA GLY A 203 -6.36 28.08 -37.77
C GLY A 203 -4.85 27.91 -38.02
N ILE A 204 -4.44 26.65 -38.25
CA ILE A 204 -3.34 26.22 -39.13
C ILE A 204 -1.88 26.18 -38.59
N ALA A 205 -1.26 25.01 -38.88
CA ALA A 205 0.15 24.70 -39.14
C ALA A 205 1.12 24.61 -37.94
N ARG A 206 2.14 23.73 -37.89
CA ARG A 206 2.79 22.74 -38.79
C ARG A 206 3.69 21.88 -37.85
N ASP A 207 3.74 20.57 -37.95
CA ASP A 207 4.73 19.77 -38.70
C ASP A 207 6.21 20.19 -38.56
N SER A 208 7.01 19.32 -37.93
CA SER A 208 8.34 18.84 -38.36
C SER A 208 8.99 18.10 -37.17
N GLY A 209 9.13 16.76 -37.18
CA GLY A 209 10.37 16.05 -37.55
C GLY A 209 11.26 15.81 -36.31
N ARG A 210 12.07 14.76 -36.09
CA ARG A 210 12.46 13.51 -36.76
C ARG A 210 13.78 13.09 -36.04
N ARG A 211 14.07 11.77 -35.96
CA ARG A 211 15.36 11.08 -35.59
C ARG A 211 15.68 10.98 -34.10
N ASP A 212 15.85 9.79 -33.51
CA ASP A 212 16.81 8.66 -33.72
C ASP A 212 18.15 8.82 -32.98
N GLY A 213 18.55 7.74 -32.30
CA GLY A 213 19.89 7.51 -31.71
C GLY A 213 19.78 7.15 -30.22
N SER A 214 19.59 5.89 -29.81
CA SER A 214 20.54 4.77 -29.84
C SER A 214 21.96 5.14 -29.40
N THR A 215 22.29 4.85 -28.13
CA THR A 215 23.58 4.27 -27.74
C THR A 215 23.41 3.49 -26.43
N TYR A 216 23.30 2.16 -26.56
CA TYR A 216 23.50 1.20 -25.48
C TYR A 216 25.00 1.17 -25.15
N GLY A 217 25.36 1.66 -23.97
CA GLY A 217 26.70 1.56 -23.41
C GLY A 217 26.95 0.15 -22.89
N ARG A 218 27.71 -0.60 -23.68
CA ARG A 218 28.33 -1.89 -23.36
C ARG A 218 29.48 -1.65 -22.37
N ASP A 219 29.41 -2.21 -21.16
CA ASP A 219 30.62 -2.55 -20.41
C ASP A 219 30.42 -3.82 -19.56
N MET A 220 30.64 -4.95 -20.22
CA MET A 220 31.01 -6.21 -19.58
C MET A 220 32.51 -6.35 -19.75
N SER A 221 33.27 -5.98 -18.73
CA SER A 221 34.53 -6.65 -18.38
C SER A 221 35.12 -5.99 -17.14
N ARG A 222 35.06 -6.69 -16.00
CA ARG A 222 36.16 -6.80 -15.01
C ARG A 222 35.63 -7.41 -13.71
N PHE A 223 36.46 -8.30 -13.16
CA PHE A 223 36.41 -8.92 -11.82
C PHE A 223 35.78 -10.31 -11.71
N ALA A 224 36.48 -11.26 -12.32
CA ALA A 224 36.94 -12.51 -11.69
C ALA A 224 38.44 -12.65 -12.10
N PRO A 225 39.31 -13.43 -11.43
CA PRO A 225 39.07 -14.59 -10.57
C PRO A 225 39.03 -14.31 -9.06
#